data_AF-A0A0E9X0X6-F1
#
_entry.id   AF-A0A0E9X0X6-F1
#
_cell.length_a   1.000
_cell.length_b   1.000
_cell.length_c   1.000
_cell.angle_alpha   90.00
_cell.angle_beta   90.00
_cell.angle_gamma   90.00
#
_symmetry.space_group_name_H-M   'P 1'
#
loop_
_entity.id
_entity.type
_entity.pdbx_description
1 polymer ?
#
loop_
_entity_poly.entity_id
_entity_poly.type
_entity_poly.pdbx_seq_one_letter_code
_entity_poly.pdbx_strand_id
1 'polypeptide(L)'
;MENYPSREQQLHFFRSYLAESGGYTESMTVEDRARVEEELINESNRYALASHFLWGLWSIIQAKMSTIEFGYMDYAQSRFNAYFNQKKMFT
;
A
#
# COMPACT_ATOMS: atom_id res chain seq x y z
N MET A 1 -10.90 -0.90 -7.35
CA MET A 1 -10.45 -0.01 -6.25
C MET A 1 -11.54 0.27 -5.23
N GLU A 2 -12.79 -0.19 -5.42
CA GLU A 2 -13.91 0.08 -4.51
C GLU A 2 -13.62 -0.14 -3.02
N ASN A 3 -12.66 -1.02 -2.68
CA ASN A 3 -12.28 -1.33 -1.30
C ASN A 3 -10.83 -0.98 -0.93
N TYR A 4 -10.14 -0.13 -1.70
CA TYR A 4 -8.83 0.39 -1.27
C TYR A 4 -9.06 1.43 -0.16
N PRO A 5 -8.25 1.47 0.92
CA PRO A 5 -8.54 2.33 2.05
C PRO A 5 -8.58 3.80 1.65
N SER A 6 -9.64 4.49 2.06
CA SER A 6 -9.77 5.94 1.90
C SER A 6 -8.66 6.67 2.65
N ARG A 7 -8.46 7.96 2.34
CA ARG A 7 -7.50 8.78 3.09
C ARG A 7 -7.76 8.78 4.60
N GLU A 8 -9.03 8.83 4.99
CA GLU A 8 -9.43 8.79 6.41
C GLU A 8 -9.07 7.44 7.07
N GLN A 9 -9.31 6.33 6.37
CA GLN A 9 -8.94 5.00 6.86
C GLN A 9 -7.42 4.82 6.96
N GLN A 10 -6.66 5.36 6.00
CA GLN A 10 -5.19 5.37 6.04
C GLN A 10 -4.70 6.20 7.24
N LEU A 11 -5.25 7.39 7.46
CA LEU A 11 -4.90 8.21 8.63
C LEU A 11 -5.21 7.52 9.95
N HIS A 12 -6.35 6.84 10.05
CA HIS A 12 -6.71 6.07 11.24
C HIS A 12 -5.65 5.01 11.55
N PHE A 13 -5.18 4.29 10.53
CA PHE A 13 -4.09 3.33 10.66
C PHE A 13 -2.77 4.01 11.07
N PHE A 14 -2.35 5.07 10.37
CA PHE A 14 -1.06 5.72 10.63
C PHE A 14 -1.00 6.40 11.99
N ARG A 15 -2.09 7.00 12.47
CA ARG A 15 -2.15 7.58 13.82
C ARG A 15 -1.93 6.53 14.89
N SER A 16 -2.54 5.37 14.73
CA SER A 16 -2.35 4.24 15.65
C SER A 16 -0.91 3.71 15.58
N TYR A 17 -0.36 3.57 14.37
CA TYR A 17 1.03 3.17 14.15
C TYR A 17 2.04 4.16 14.76
N LEU A 18 1.85 5.46 14.55
CA LEU A 18 2.74 6.52 15.06
C LEU A 18 2.66 6.63 16.59
N ALA A 19 1.48 6.43 17.18
CA ALA A 19 1.32 6.41 18.63
C ALA A 19 2.10 5.25 19.27
N GLU A 20 2.08 4.06 18.67
CA GLU A 20 2.79 2.88 19.19
C GLU A 20 4.30 2.92 18.89
N SER A 21 4.70 3.37 17.70
CA SER A 21 6.10 3.41 17.28
C SER A 21 6.92 4.55 17.89
N GLY A 22 6.29 5.43 18.69
CA GLY A 22 6.92 6.64 19.23
C GLY A 22 7.16 7.72 18.16
N GLY A 23 6.44 7.64 17.04
CA GLY A 23 6.51 8.60 15.94
C GLY A 23 5.87 9.95 16.26
N TYR A 24 5.11 10.06 17.35
CA TYR A 24 4.70 11.33 17.94
C TYR A 24 5.51 11.66 19.19
N THR A 25 6.09 12.85 19.24
CA THR A 25 6.68 13.39 20.48
C THR A 25 5.76 14.42 21.12
N GLU A 26 5.85 14.59 22.44
CA GLU A 26 5.04 15.56 23.20
C GLU A 26 5.24 17.01 22.70
N SER A 27 6.41 17.32 22.15
CA SER A 27 6.76 18.65 21.63
C SER A 27 6.26 18.92 20.21
N MET A 28 5.68 17.93 19.51
CA MET A 28 5.22 18.13 18.13
C MET A 28 3.98 19.02 18.08
N THR A 29 4.06 20.04 17.24
CA THR A 29 2.92 20.88 16.87
C THR A 29 1.87 20.09 16.08
N VAL A 30 0.68 20.66 15.92
CA VAL A 30 -0.38 20.04 15.10
C VAL A 30 0.09 19.96 13.64
N GLU A 31 0.79 20.99 13.18
CA GLU A 31 1.36 21.09 11.84
C GLU A 31 2.43 20.02 11.60
N ASP A 32 3.32 19.78 12.57
CA ASP A 32 4.33 18.72 12.47
C ASP A 32 3.69 17.34 12.35
N ARG A 33 2.65 17.06 13.14
CA ARG A 33 1.94 15.78 13.08
C ARG A 33 1.26 15.59 11.73
N ALA A 34 0.58 16.62 11.24
CA ALA A 34 -0.07 16.59 9.93
C ALA A 34 0.94 16.35 8.79
N ARG A 35 2.14 16.94 8.89
CA ARG A 35 3.22 16.72 7.92
C ARG A 35 3.70 15.26 7.91
N VAL A 36 3.99 14.69 9.09
CA VAL A 36 4.43 13.28 9.20
C VAL A 36 3.33 12.32 8.69
N GLU A 37 2.07 12.58 9.03
CA GLU A 37 0.94 11.80 8.54
C GLU A 37 0.85 11.82 7.00
N GLU A 38 1.03 12.99 6.39
CA GLU A 38 1.00 13.15 4.93
C GLU A 38 2.21 12.52 4.24
N GLU A 39 3.41 12.61 4.83
CA GLU A 39 4.61 11.93 4.35
C GLU A 39 4.41 10.41 4.33
N LEU A 40 3.86 9.82 5.40
CA LEU A 40 3.57 8.38 5.46
C LEU A 40 2.50 7.92 4.47
N ILE A 41 1.45 8.71 4.24
CA ILE A 41 0.43 8.43 3.22
C ILE A 41 1.09 8.36 1.83
N ASN A 42 1.91 9.36 1.50
CA ASN A 42 2.55 9.43 0.19
C ASN A 42 3.57 8.31 0.00
N GLU A 43 4.39 8.04 1.01
CA GLU A 43 5.33 6.92 1.00
C GLU A 43 4.60 5.59 0.82
N SER A 44 3.63 5.29 1.67
CA SER A 44 2.94 4.00 1.69
C SER A 44 2.19 3.73 0.39
N ASN A 45 1.54 4.74 -0.20
CA ASN A 45 0.85 4.57 -1.48
C ASN A 45 1.82 4.35 -2.65
N ARG A 46 3.03 4.91 -2.60
CA ARG A 46 4.09 4.58 -3.57
C ARG A 46 4.62 3.16 -3.37
N TYR A 47 4.81 2.72 -2.13
CA TYR A 47 5.24 1.35 -1.84
C TYR A 47 4.14 0.30 -2.11
N ALA A 48 2.86 0.68 -2.09
CA ALA A 48 1.77 -0.17 -2.55
C ALA A 48 1.94 -0.58 -4.03
N LEU A 49 2.47 0.31 -4.87
CA LEU A 49 2.83 -0.01 -6.26
C LEU A 49 3.89 -1.12 -6.33
N ALA A 50 4.93 -1.04 -5.50
CA ALA A 50 5.95 -2.08 -5.40
C ALA A 50 5.34 -3.42 -4.97
N SER A 51 4.40 -3.42 -4.02
CA SER A 51 3.64 -4.62 -3.63
C SER A 51 2.89 -5.23 -4.82
N HIS A 52 2.14 -4.43 -5.59
CA HIS A 52 1.45 -4.94 -6.77
C HIS A 52 2.40 -5.56 -7.79
N PHE A 53 3.53 -4.91 -8.05
CA PHE A 53 4.51 -5.41 -9.01
C PHE A 53 5.19 -6.70 -8.53
N LEU A 54 5.63 -6.72 -7.27
CA LEU A 54 6.26 -7.89 -6.63
C LEU A 54 5.35 -9.10 -6.69
N TRP A 55 4.10 -8.96 -6.24
CA TRP A 55 3.16 -10.06 -6.18
C TRP A 55 2.62 -10.46 -7.56
N GLY A 56 2.59 -9.53 -8.53
CA GLY A 56 2.31 -9.86 -9.93
C GLY A 56 3.37 -10.80 -10.51
N LEU A 57 4.66 -10.48 -10.31
CA LEU A 57 5.77 -11.33 -10.74
C LEU A 57 5.82 -12.67 -9.99
N TRP A 58 5.67 -12.65 -8.67
CA TRP A 58 5.58 -13.86 -7.86
C TRP A 58 4.52 -14.81 -8.41
N SER A 59 3.33 -14.28 -8.76
CA SER A 59 2.22 -15.09 -9.24
C SER A 59 2.50 -15.72 -10.60
N ILE A 60 3.18 -15.01 -11.51
CA ILE A 60 3.61 -15.58 -12.81
C ILE A 60 4.57 -16.76 -12.60
N ILE A 61 5.52 -16.63 -11.66
CA ILE A 61 6.45 -17.72 -11.33
C ILE A 61 5.68 -18.90 -10.74
N GLN A 62 4.73 -18.64 -9.84
CA GLN A 62 3.91 -19.68 -9.21
C GLN A 62 3.00 -20.41 -10.21
N ALA A 63 2.49 -19.74 -11.24
CA ALA A 63 1.70 -20.38 -12.29
C ALA A 63 2.46 -21.53 -12.99
N LYS A 64 3.80 -21.49 -12.98
CA LYS A 64 4.65 -22.55 -13.56
C LYS A 64 5.13 -23.58 -12.53
N MET A 65 5.34 -23.18 -11.28
CA MET A 65 6.05 -24.00 -10.28
C MET A 65 5.16 -24.60 -9.20
N SER A 66 4.02 -23.97 -8.92
CA SER A 66 3.17 -24.36 -7.79
C SER A 66 2.34 -25.59 -8.11
N THR A 67 2.10 -26.42 -7.09
CA THR A 67 1.17 -27.55 -7.13
C THR A 67 -0.22 -27.19 -6.58
N ILE A 68 -0.39 -25.97 -6.06
CA ILE A 68 -1.65 -25.51 -5.48
C ILE A 68 -2.60 -25.10 -6.62
N GLU A 69 -3.84 -25.58 -6.58
CA GLU A 69 -4.88 -25.15 -7.52
C GLU A 69 -5.34 -23.72 -7.18
N PHE A 70 -4.78 -22.75 -7.92
CA PHE A 70 -5.09 -21.34 -7.76
C PHE A 70 -4.94 -20.62 -9.10
N GLY A 71 -5.81 -19.63 -9.35
CA GLY A 71 -5.80 -18.81 -10.58
C GLY A 71 -4.64 -17.81 -10.62
N TYR A 72 -3.40 -18.29 -10.71
CA TYR A 72 -2.20 -17.46 -10.63
C TYR A 72 -2.10 -16.41 -11.74
N MET A 73 -2.47 -16.75 -12.97
CA MET A 73 -2.42 -15.78 -14.08
C MET A 73 -3.48 -14.70 -13.94
N ASP A 74 -4.69 -15.05 -13.50
CA ASP A 74 -5.75 -14.07 -13.22
C ASP A 74 -5.36 -13.15 -12.06
N TYR A 75 -4.74 -13.72 -11.02
CA TYR A 75 -4.20 -12.93 -9.91
C TYR A 75 -3.09 -11.99 -10.37
N ALA A 76 -2.13 -12.46 -11.18
CA ALA A 76 -1.08 -11.61 -11.73
C ALA A 76 -1.66 -10.43 -12.53
N GLN A 77 -2.60 -10.71 -13.43
CA GLN A 77 -3.28 -9.69 -14.22
C GLN A 77 -4.01 -8.68 -13.33
N SER A 78 -4.73 -9.16 -12.30
CA SER A 78 -5.39 -8.30 -11.32
C SER A 78 -4.40 -7.38 -10.58
N ARG A 79 -3.24 -7.91 -10.16
CA ARG A 79 -2.20 -7.11 -9.49
C ARG A 79 -1.62 -6.04 -10.41
N PHE A 80 -1.29 -6.36 -11.66
CA PHE A 80 -0.77 -5.38 -12.62
C PHE A 80 -1.81 -4.34 -13.03
N ASN A 81 -3.09 -4.73 -13.18
CA ASN A 81 -4.18 -3.77 -13.42
C ASN A 81 -4.29 -2.78 -12.25
N ALA A 82 -4.24 -3.27 -11.01
CA ALA A 82 -4.24 -2.40 -9.83
C ALA A 82 -3.00 -1.48 -9.78
N TYR A 83 -1.80 -1.99 -10.09
CA TYR A 83 -0.58 -1.19 -10.21
C TYR A 83 -0.76 -0.02 -11.18
N PHE A 84 -1.18 -0.28 -12.42
CA PHE A 84 -1.32 0.79 -13.42
C PHE A 84 -2.44 1.78 -13.08
N ASN A 85 -3.51 1.31 -12.43
CA ASN A 85 -4.58 2.19 -11.97
C ASN A 85 -4.12 3.11 -10.83
N GLN A 86 -3.40 2.57 -9.83
CA GLN A 86 -2.86 3.35 -8.71
C GLN A 86 -1.71 4.27 -9.13
N LYS A 87 -0.87 3.83 -10.06
CA LYS A 87 0.22 4.64 -10.59
C LYS A 87 -0.30 5.97 -11.15
N LYS A 88 -1.44 5.96 -11.84
CA LYS A 88 -2.09 7.20 -12.36
C LYS A 88 -2.61 8.13 -11.26
N MET A 89 -2.79 7.63 -10.05
CA MET A 89 -3.31 8.42 -8.91
C MET A 89 -2.18 8.97 -8.02
N PHE A 90 -1.05 8.26 -7.94
CA PHE A 90 0.05 8.55 -7.01
C PHE A 90 1.35 9.02 -7.67
N THR A 91 1.37 9.11 -9.01
CA THR A 91 2.45 9.69 -9.82
C THR A 91 1.84 10.62 -10.85
#